data_AF-A0A3R8P8D7-F1
#
_entry.id   AF-A0A3R8P8D7-F1
#
_cell.length_a   1.000
_cell.length_b   1.000
_cell.length_c   1.000
_cell.angle_alpha   90.00
_cell.angle_beta   90.00
_cell.angle_gamma   90.00
#
_symmetry.space_group_name_H-M   'P 1'
#
loop_
_entity.id
_entity.type
_entity.pdbx_description
1 polymer ?
#
loop_
_entity_poly.entity_id
_entity_poly.type
_entity_poly.pdbx_seq_one_letter_code
_entity_poly.pdbx_strand_id
1 'polypeptide(L)'
;MRKTHTGLAALAVVAGLAVSGAAIAETVRLPAKQTALTADHFHARAQVIDDPLDIETVISTERGFQTGKGVFKSPRNDNHLRAVVDKRSGATRFEVRQTLTYPGSIRGYSEVSHQTGQWPVAAPLTKIRDNASHCFLFEAPEVCREEVSFGVAESELRRAAATPGAWAFKFTSAKGYEHRAAITHAEIEGLLKAVDTYRRTLPATQAQADTAAGG
;
A
#
# COMPACT_ATOMS: atom_id res chain seq x y z
N MET A 1 -47.20 54.13 49.72
CA MET A 1 -46.97 52.99 50.64
C MET A 1 -46.34 51.84 49.87
N ARG A 2 -45.36 51.19 50.51
CA ARG A 2 -44.46 50.11 50.03
C ARG A 2 -45.17 48.94 49.36
N LYS A 3 -44.53 48.33 48.35
CA LYS A 3 -43.74 47.09 48.51
C LYS A 3 -42.98 46.72 47.22
N THR A 4 -41.67 46.66 47.35
CA THR A 4 -40.68 46.02 46.46
C THR A 4 -40.85 44.50 46.47
N HIS A 5 -40.77 43.86 45.32
CA HIS A 5 -40.33 42.47 45.23
C HIS A 5 -39.40 42.29 44.03
N THR A 6 -38.11 42.23 44.36
CA THR A 6 -37.02 41.66 43.59
C THR A 6 -37.30 40.17 43.37
N GLY A 7 -37.19 39.71 42.12
CA GLY A 7 -37.25 38.30 41.76
C GLY A 7 -36.23 37.98 40.68
N LEU A 8 -35.05 37.52 41.09
CA LEU A 8 -34.10 36.83 40.21
C LEU A 8 -34.75 35.55 39.70
N ALA A 9 -34.71 35.31 38.39
CA ALA A 9 -34.95 34.00 37.80
C ALA A 9 -33.78 33.64 36.88
N ALA A 10 -33.20 32.48 37.18
CA ALA A 10 -31.90 32.01 36.74
C ALA A 10 -31.83 31.65 35.24
N LEU A 11 -30.74 32.04 34.58
CA LEU A 11 -30.33 31.46 33.31
C LEU A 11 -29.86 30.02 33.53
N ALA A 12 -30.62 29.04 33.05
CA ALA A 12 -30.18 27.67 32.92
C ALA A 12 -29.33 27.53 31.64
N VAL A 13 -28.00 27.48 31.80
CA VAL A 13 -27.07 27.10 30.73
C VAL A 13 -27.20 25.59 30.52
N VAL A 14 -27.88 25.18 29.45
CA VAL A 14 -27.85 23.79 28.99
C VAL A 14 -26.49 23.56 28.33
N ALA A 15 -25.54 23.04 29.11
CA ALA A 15 -24.26 22.57 28.58
C ALA A 15 -24.52 21.32 27.72
N GLY A 16 -24.55 21.51 26.40
CA GLY A 16 -24.56 20.41 25.44
C GLY A 16 -23.25 19.63 25.56
N LEU A 17 -23.30 18.44 26.15
CA LEU A 17 -22.26 17.44 26.05
C LEU A 17 -22.21 16.96 24.59
N ALA A 18 -21.44 17.66 23.77
CA ALA A 18 -20.96 17.12 22.50
C ALA A 18 -20.04 15.95 22.84
N VAL A 19 -20.61 14.73 22.83
CA VAL A 19 -19.82 13.51 22.79
C VAL A 19 -19.14 13.50 21.43
N SER A 20 -17.94 14.08 21.38
CA SER A 20 -17.00 13.90 20.29
C SER A 20 -16.62 12.42 20.28
N GLY A 21 -17.44 11.60 19.62
CA GLY A 21 -17.09 10.22 19.32
C GLY A 21 -15.82 10.25 18.49
N ALA A 22 -14.68 9.97 19.12
CA ALA A 22 -13.45 9.69 18.40
C ALA A 22 -13.78 8.53 17.46
N ALA A 23 -13.84 8.80 16.16
CA ALA A 23 -13.96 7.75 15.17
C ALA A 23 -12.72 6.86 15.32
N ILE A 24 -12.86 5.71 15.98
CA ILE A 24 -11.83 4.70 16.04
C ILE A 24 -11.54 4.33 14.59
N ALA A 25 -10.35 4.70 14.11
CA ALA A 25 -9.92 4.34 12.79
C ALA A 25 -9.87 2.80 12.73
N GLU A 26 -10.69 2.18 11.89
CA GLU A 26 -10.68 0.73 11.71
C GLU A 26 -9.25 0.27 11.37
N THR A 27 -8.68 -0.56 12.24
CA THR A 27 -7.36 -1.15 12.05
C THR A 27 -7.48 -2.24 11.00
N VAL A 28 -6.69 -2.14 9.94
CA VAL A 28 -6.69 -3.14 8.87
C VAL A 28 -6.21 -4.47 9.47
N ARG A 29 -7.11 -5.45 9.52
CA ARG A 29 -6.77 -6.79 9.98
C ARG A 29 -6.12 -7.59 8.85
N LEU A 30 -4.81 -7.78 8.95
CA LEU A 30 -4.08 -8.64 8.03
C LEU A 30 -4.45 -10.12 8.24
N PRO A 31 -4.43 -10.95 7.18
CA PRO A 31 -4.64 -12.38 7.30
C PRO A 31 -3.62 -13.02 8.24
N ALA A 32 -4.06 -13.86 9.17
CA ALA A 32 -3.17 -14.54 10.14
C ALA A 32 -2.04 -15.34 9.46
N LYS A 33 -2.31 -15.87 8.26
CA LYS A 33 -1.30 -16.56 7.44
C LYS A 33 -0.19 -15.62 6.97
N GLN A 34 -0.51 -14.37 6.61
CA GLN A 34 0.47 -13.38 6.17
C GLN A 34 1.30 -12.87 7.36
N THR A 35 0.65 -12.62 8.50
CA THR A 35 1.34 -12.14 9.71
C THR A 35 2.27 -13.18 10.34
N ALA A 36 2.08 -14.47 10.02
CA ALA A 36 2.97 -15.55 10.46
C ALA A 36 4.22 -15.73 9.57
N LEU A 37 4.30 -15.05 8.42
CA LEU A 37 5.44 -15.13 7.51
C LEU A 37 6.59 -14.24 7.98
N THR A 38 7.82 -14.72 7.79
CA THR A 38 9.04 -14.03 8.18
C THR A 38 9.64 -13.22 7.03
N ALA A 39 10.54 -12.29 7.36
CA ALA A 39 11.31 -11.55 6.35
C ALA A 39 12.12 -12.48 5.44
N ASP A 40 12.68 -13.56 6.00
CA ASP A 40 13.40 -14.57 5.22
C ASP A 40 12.50 -15.32 4.23
N HIS A 41 11.23 -15.57 4.58
CA HIS A 41 10.27 -16.13 3.63
C HIS A 41 10.03 -15.18 2.47
N PHE A 42 9.77 -13.90 2.74
CA PHE A 42 9.54 -12.91 1.68
C PHE A 42 10.79 -12.66 0.83
N HIS A 43 11.98 -12.64 1.44
CA HIS A 43 13.26 -12.57 0.73
C HIS A 43 13.45 -13.78 -0.20
N ALA A 44 13.27 -15.00 0.32
CA ALA A 44 13.45 -16.23 -0.46
C ALA A 44 12.41 -16.40 -1.57
N ARG A 45 11.24 -15.79 -1.43
CA ARG A 45 10.16 -15.82 -2.42
C ARG A 45 10.08 -14.56 -3.29
N ALA A 46 10.98 -13.59 -3.08
CA ALA A 46 11.04 -12.39 -3.90
C ALA A 46 11.30 -12.79 -5.35
N GLN A 47 10.43 -12.35 -6.24
CA GLN A 47 10.61 -12.56 -7.67
C GLN A 47 11.58 -11.51 -8.19
N VAL A 48 12.74 -11.94 -8.68
CA VAL A 48 13.69 -11.10 -9.41
C VAL A 48 13.48 -11.34 -10.90
N ILE A 49 13.09 -10.30 -11.62
CA ILE A 49 12.95 -10.28 -13.08
C ILE A 49 14.11 -9.42 -13.58
N ASP A 50 15.16 -10.09 -14.03
CA ASP A 50 16.39 -9.49 -14.56
C ASP A 50 16.62 -10.05 -15.96
N ASP A 51 16.12 -9.35 -16.98
CA ASP A 51 16.38 -9.68 -18.38
C ASP A 51 17.65 -8.96 -18.85
N PRO A 52 18.64 -9.64 -19.46
CA PRO A 52 19.89 -9.00 -19.90
C PRO A 52 19.70 -7.79 -20.84
N LEU A 53 18.58 -7.71 -21.56
CA LEU A 53 18.27 -6.60 -22.48
C LEU A 53 17.54 -5.44 -21.79
N ASP A 54 17.02 -5.65 -20.57
CA ASP A 54 16.39 -4.60 -19.78
C ASP A 54 17.45 -3.75 -19.07
N ILE A 55 17.25 -2.43 -19.06
CA ILE A 55 18.07 -1.47 -18.30
C ILE A 55 17.74 -1.47 -16.80
N GLU A 56 16.57 -2.01 -16.44
CA GLU A 56 16.04 -2.07 -15.07
C GLU A 56 15.82 -3.53 -14.66
N THR A 57 16.02 -3.81 -13.38
CA THR A 57 15.62 -5.07 -12.74
C THR A 57 14.42 -4.84 -11.85
N VAL A 58 13.45 -5.74 -11.91
CA VAL A 58 12.26 -5.69 -11.08
C VAL A 58 12.35 -6.74 -9.99
N ILE A 59 12.20 -6.32 -8.73
CA ILE A 59 12.10 -7.22 -7.58
C ILE A 59 10.71 -7.06 -6.95
N SER A 60 9.96 -8.15 -6.79
CA SER A 60 8.58 -8.11 -6.29
C SER A 60 8.33 -9.14 -5.18
N THR A 61 7.59 -8.75 -4.14
CA THR A 61 7.13 -9.67 -3.07
C THR A 61 5.83 -10.40 -3.41
N GLU A 62 5.24 -10.17 -4.59
CA GLU A 62 3.94 -10.72 -4.99
C GLU A 62 3.86 -12.24 -4.80
N ARG A 63 4.93 -12.99 -5.07
CA ARG A 63 4.95 -14.45 -4.90
C ARG A 63 5.07 -14.91 -3.45
N GLY A 64 5.43 -14.02 -2.53
CA GLY A 64 5.57 -14.27 -1.10
C GLY A 64 4.24 -14.53 -0.42
N PHE A 65 3.19 -13.77 -0.77
CA PHE A 65 1.83 -13.97 -0.28
C PHE A 65 0.80 -13.42 -1.27
N GLN A 66 -0.24 -14.20 -1.54
CA GLN A 66 -1.41 -13.75 -2.32
C GLN A 66 -2.65 -14.38 -1.69
N THR A 67 -3.69 -13.59 -1.47
CA THR A 67 -4.97 -14.15 -1.04
C THR A 67 -5.64 -14.87 -2.22
N GLY A 68 -6.47 -15.87 -1.90
CA GLY A 68 -7.26 -16.53 -2.94
C GLY A 68 -6.50 -17.51 -3.85
N LYS A 69 -5.33 -18.05 -3.49
CA LYS A 69 -4.75 -19.20 -4.24
C LYS A 69 -5.70 -20.43 -4.18
N GLY A 70 -6.11 -20.96 -5.35
CA GLY A 70 -6.90 -22.20 -5.50
C GLY A 70 -7.85 -22.21 -6.73
N VAL A 71 -8.33 -23.38 -7.16
CA VAL A 71 -9.12 -23.63 -8.40
C VAL A 71 -10.41 -22.79 -8.52
N PHE A 72 -10.93 -22.26 -7.41
CA PHE A 72 -12.21 -21.54 -7.36
C PHE A 72 -12.12 -20.15 -6.72
N LYS A 73 -10.93 -19.52 -6.66
CA LYS A 73 -10.77 -18.27 -5.92
C LYS A 73 -10.11 -17.19 -6.77
N SER A 74 -10.86 -16.14 -7.09
CA SER A 74 -10.33 -14.90 -7.66
C SER A 74 -9.51 -14.15 -6.60
N PRO A 75 -8.35 -13.57 -6.95
CA PRO A 75 -7.58 -12.70 -6.05
C PRO A 75 -8.46 -11.57 -5.51
N ARG A 76 -8.54 -11.46 -4.18
CA ARG A 76 -9.37 -10.47 -3.49
C ARG A 76 -8.45 -9.41 -2.91
N ASN A 77 -8.49 -8.18 -3.43
CA ASN A 77 -7.88 -7.03 -2.77
C ASN A 77 -6.42 -7.25 -2.26
N ASP A 78 -5.55 -7.81 -3.09
CA ASP A 78 -4.15 -8.08 -2.70
C ASP A 78 -3.24 -6.87 -2.93
N ASN A 79 -2.25 -6.71 -2.05
CA ASN A 79 -1.12 -5.81 -2.24
C ASN A 79 0.20 -6.54 -2.13
N HIS A 80 1.23 -5.93 -2.71
CA HIS A 80 2.61 -6.35 -2.59
C HIS A 80 3.55 -5.17 -2.85
N LEU A 81 4.82 -5.33 -2.48
CA LEU A 81 5.86 -4.36 -2.80
C LEU A 81 6.61 -4.75 -4.05
N ARG A 82 7.02 -3.72 -4.79
CA ARG A 82 7.89 -3.84 -5.95
C ARG A 82 9.00 -2.79 -5.85
N ALA A 83 10.21 -3.21 -6.18
CA ALA A 83 11.37 -2.36 -6.38
C ALA A 83 11.80 -2.44 -7.84
N VAL A 84 12.15 -1.29 -8.42
CA VAL A 84 12.70 -1.18 -9.77
C VAL A 84 14.10 -0.60 -9.63
N VAL A 85 15.12 -1.38 -9.97
CA VAL A 85 16.54 -1.06 -9.80
C VAL A 85 17.14 -0.76 -11.17
N ASP A 86 17.67 0.44 -11.36
CA ASP A 86 18.48 0.77 -12.53
C ASP A 86 19.83 0.02 -12.45
N LYS A 87 20.14 -0.79 -13.46
CA LYS A 87 21.32 -1.69 -13.42
C LYS A 87 22.65 -0.94 -13.47
N ARG A 88 22.67 0.24 -14.09
CA ARG A 88 23.88 1.03 -14.29
C ARG A 88 24.29 1.80 -13.04
N SER A 89 23.32 2.44 -12.39
CA SER A 89 23.54 3.34 -11.25
C SER A 89 23.23 2.68 -9.90
N GLY A 90 22.45 1.60 -9.90
CA GLY A 90 21.88 1.00 -8.69
C GLY A 90 20.76 1.84 -8.06
N ALA A 91 20.35 2.94 -8.69
CA ALA A 91 19.23 3.75 -8.22
C ALA A 91 17.96 2.88 -8.16
N THR A 92 17.16 3.03 -7.11
CA THR A 92 15.98 2.17 -6.91
C THR A 92 14.75 2.99 -6.59
N ARG A 93 13.68 2.66 -7.29
CA ARG A 93 12.35 3.17 -7.01
C ARG A 93 11.53 2.07 -6.36
N PHE A 94 10.91 2.38 -5.23
CA PHE A 94 10.00 1.47 -4.55
C PHE A 94 8.56 1.89 -4.80
N GLU A 95 7.70 0.90 -5.02
CA GLU A 95 6.28 1.10 -5.18
C GLU A 95 5.50 0.01 -4.46
N VAL A 96 4.32 0.38 -3.97
CA VAL A 96 3.31 -0.56 -3.53
C VAL A 96 2.35 -0.76 -4.68
N ARG A 97 2.03 -2.01 -5.02
CA ARG A 97 0.98 -2.35 -5.97
C ARG A 97 -0.22 -2.90 -5.23
N GLN A 98 -1.41 -2.50 -5.64
CA GLN A 98 -2.68 -2.95 -5.09
C GLN A 98 -3.60 -3.36 -6.24
N THR A 99 -4.12 -4.57 -6.15
CA THR A 99 -5.29 -5.01 -6.92
C THR A 99 -6.52 -4.74 -6.07
N LEU A 100 -7.54 -4.10 -6.61
CA LEU A 100 -8.81 -3.79 -5.97
C LEU A 100 -9.92 -4.48 -6.76
N THR A 101 -10.74 -5.27 -6.09
CA THR A 101 -11.75 -6.13 -6.67
C THR A 101 -13.07 -5.91 -5.91
N TYR A 102 -14.11 -5.43 -6.58
CA TYR A 102 -15.39 -5.08 -5.96
C TYR A 102 -16.57 -5.15 -6.94
N PRO A 103 -17.82 -5.35 -6.46
CA PRO A 103 -18.99 -5.31 -7.33
C PRO A 103 -19.42 -3.86 -7.62
N GLY A 104 -20.14 -3.67 -8.73
CA GLY A 104 -20.81 -2.41 -9.06
C GLY A 104 -20.10 -1.63 -10.16
N SER A 105 -20.11 -0.30 -10.07
CA SER A 105 -19.44 0.57 -11.05
C SER A 105 -18.01 0.89 -10.63
N ILE A 106 -17.17 1.27 -11.59
CA ILE A 106 -15.78 1.66 -11.36
C ILE A 106 -15.69 2.81 -10.34
N ARG A 107 -14.90 2.59 -9.27
CA ARG A 107 -14.71 3.54 -8.17
C ARG A 107 -13.75 4.66 -8.56
N GLY A 108 -12.69 4.36 -9.30
CA GLY A 108 -11.73 5.37 -9.76
C GLY A 108 -10.87 5.90 -8.62
N TYR A 109 -10.16 5.00 -7.93
CA TYR A 109 -9.22 5.43 -6.89
C TYR A 109 -8.09 6.28 -7.49
N SER A 110 -7.78 7.40 -6.85
CA SER A 110 -6.84 8.40 -7.40
C SER A 110 -5.75 8.83 -6.41
N GLU A 111 -5.98 8.66 -5.12
CA GLU A 111 -5.07 9.09 -4.05
C GLU A 111 -4.90 7.97 -3.01
N VAL A 112 -3.75 7.97 -2.35
CA VAL A 112 -3.49 7.15 -1.17
C VAL A 112 -2.88 7.98 -0.05
N SER A 113 -3.36 7.78 1.17
CA SER A 113 -2.69 8.26 2.38
C SER A 113 -1.99 7.08 3.06
N HIS A 114 -0.68 7.18 3.30
CA HIS A 114 0.10 6.11 3.94
C HIS A 114 0.75 6.60 5.24
N GLN A 115 0.96 5.68 6.18
CA GLN A 115 1.64 5.97 7.43
C GLN A 115 3.09 6.42 7.17
N THR A 116 3.52 7.42 7.92
CA THR A 116 4.94 7.80 8.02
C THR A 116 5.35 7.86 9.49
N GLY A 117 6.64 8.08 9.76
CA GLY A 117 7.13 8.30 11.13
C GLY A 117 6.56 9.53 11.85
N GLN A 118 5.82 10.39 11.15
CA GLN A 118 5.11 11.54 11.74
C GLN A 118 3.61 11.45 11.44
N TRP A 119 3.15 12.23 10.46
CA TRP A 119 1.76 12.28 10.01
C TRP A 119 1.58 11.48 8.73
N PRO A 120 0.41 10.87 8.48
CA PRO A 120 0.14 10.23 7.21
C PRO A 120 0.32 11.23 6.05
N VAL A 121 0.96 10.77 4.98
CA VAL A 121 1.23 11.59 3.79
C VAL A 121 0.38 11.09 2.63
N ALA A 122 -0.21 12.02 1.89
CA ALA A 122 -0.92 11.73 0.65
C ALA A 122 0.05 11.59 -0.52
N ALA A 123 -0.21 10.63 -1.40
CA ALA A 123 0.51 10.42 -2.64
C ALA A 123 -0.47 10.14 -3.79
N PRO A 124 -0.15 10.59 -5.02
CA PRO A 124 -0.96 10.26 -6.19
C PRO A 124 -0.82 8.77 -6.53
N LEU A 125 -1.91 8.18 -7.02
CA LEU A 125 -1.89 6.83 -7.57
C LEU A 125 -1.49 6.85 -9.05
N THR A 126 -0.68 5.87 -9.43
CA THR A 126 -0.47 5.50 -10.83
C THR A 126 -1.44 4.37 -11.18
N LYS A 127 -2.29 4.59 -12.17
CA LYS A 127 -3.17 3.55 -12.70
C LYS A 127 -2.37 2.60 -13.59
N ILE A 128 -2.40 1.31 -13.27
CA ILE A 128 -1.73 0.27 -14.06
C ILE A 128 -2.70 -0.30 -15.09
N ARG A 129 -3.85 -0.78 -14.63
CA ARG A 129 -4.88 -1.43 -15.45
C ARG A 129 -6.23 -1.37 -14.75
N ASP A 130 -7.32 -1.39 -15.50
CA ASP A 130 -8.64 -1.71 -14.98
C ASP A 130 -9.49 -2.46 -16.03
N ASN A 131 -10.67 -2.92 -15.62
CA ASN A 131 -11.70 -3.46 -16.52
C ASN A 131 -12.93 -2.54 -16.57
N ALA A 132 -12.74 -1.21 -16.53
CA ALA A 132 -13.85 -0.25 -16.41
C ALA A 132 -14.89 -0.37 -17.54
N SER A 133 -14.47 -0.81 -18.74
CA SER A 133 -15.34 -1.06 -19.89
C SER A 133 -16.29 -2.25 -19.71
N HIS A 134 -16.12 -3.04 -18.64
CA HIS A 134 -16.97 -4.19 -18.31
C HIS A 134 -17.69 -3.99 -16.97
N CYS A 135 -17.52 -2.81 -16.35
CA CYS A 135 -18.11 -2.43 -15.07
C CYS A 135 -19.47 -1.76 -15.25
N PHE A 136 -20.42 -2.44 -15.90
CA PHE A 136 -21.77 -1.93 -16.12
C PHE A 136 -22.77 -2.60 -15.17
N LEU A 137 -23.58 -1.78 -14.49
CA LEU A 137 -24.53 -2.25 -13.47
C LEU A 137 -25.64 -3.19 -14.00
N PHE A 138 -25.85 -3.25 -15.32
CA PHE A 138 -27.01 -3.90 -15.94
C PHE A 138 -26.66 -5.12 -16.81
N GLU A 139 -25.40 -5.34 -17.15
CA GLU A 139 -24.94 -6.50 -17.94
C GLU A 139 -24.08 -7.41 -17.05
N ALA A 140 -24.74 -8.37 -16.39
CA ALA A 140 -24.17 -9.33 -15.44
C ALA A 140 -23.47 -8.71 -14.20
N PRO A 141 -23.46 -9.39 -13.03
CA PRO A 141 -22.72 -8.92 -11.85
C PRO A 141 -21.22 -9.11 -12.07
N GLU A 142 -20.63 -8.42 -13.04
CA GLU A 142 -19.20 -8.44 -13.26
C GLU A 142 -18.48 -7.78 -12.09
N VAL A 143 -17.36 -8.39 -11.72
CA VAL A 143 -16.53 -7.90 -10.65
C VAL A 143 -15.57 -6.88 -11.24
N CYS A 144 -15.67 -5.63 -10.80
CA CYS A 144 -14.73 -4.59 -11.17
C CYS A 144 -13.38 -4.85 -10.54
N ARG A 145 -12.34 -4.56 -11.32
CA ARG A 145 -10.94 -4.70 -10.99
C ARG A 145 -10.19 -3.42 -11.35
N GLU A 146 -9.48 -2.86 -10.38
CA GLU A 146 -8.51 -1.78 -10.56
C GLU A 146 -7.15 -2.23 -10.06
N GLU A 147 -6.11 -2.02 -10.85
CA GLU A 147 -4.72 -2.19 -10.44
C GLU A 147 -4.05 -0.83 -10.41
N VAL A 148 -3.54 -0.48 -9.24
CA VAL A 148 -2.91 0.82 -8.97
C VAL A 148 -1.58 0.62 -8.28
N SER A 149 -0.70 1.60 -8.41
CA SER A 149 0.52 1.70 -7.61
C SER A 149 0.74 3.08 -7.05
N PHE A 150 1.58 3.18 -6.02
CA PHE A 150 2.12 4.44 -5.55
C PHE A 150 3.58 4.28 -5.14
N GLY A 151 4.37 5.33 -5.34
CA GLY A 151 5.78 5.37 -4.96
C GLY A 151 5.96 5.59 -3.47
N VAL A 152 6.99 4.96 -2.89
CA VAL A 152 7.37 5.12 -1.48
C VAL A 152 8.87 5.36 -1.41
N ALA A 153 9.30 6.26 -0.52
CA ALA A 153 10.72 6.49 -0.30
C ALA A 153 11.37 5.29 0.40
N GLU A 154 12.60 4.93 0.00
CA GLU A 154 13.36 3.84 0.64
C GLU A 154 13.54 4.08 2.15
N SER A 155 13.78 5.33 2.55
CA SER A 155 13.93 5.70 3.96
C SER A 155 12.66 5.47 4.77
N GLU A 156 11.48 5.62 4.18
CA GLU A 156 10.21 5.29 4.83
C GLU A 156 10.02 3.78 4.97
N LEU A 157 10.32 3.01 3.92
CA LEU A 157 10.28 1.55 4.01
C LEU A 157 11.25 1.01 5.07
N ARG A 158 12.47 1.55 5.14
CA ARG A 158 13.43 1.16 6.18
C ARG A 158 12.94 1.49 7.60
N ARG A 159 12.27 2.63 7.79
CA ARG A 159 11.60 2.96 9.07
C ARG A 159 10.48 1.99 9.40
N ALA A 160 9.60 1.72 8.43
CA ALA A 160 8.48 0.80 8.60
C ALA A 160 8.93 -0.63 8.90
N ALA A 161 10.04 -1.09 8.31
CA ALA A 161 10.64 -2.39 8.62
C ALA A 161 11.23 -2.48 10.04
N ALA A 162 11.70 -1.36 10.61
CA ALA A 162 12.31 -1.33 11.94
C ALA A 162 11.31 -1.49 13.09
N THR A 163 10.00 -1.32 12.84
CA THR A 163 8.96 -1.46 13.85
C THR A 163 8.09 -2.67 13.54
N PRO A 164 8.03 -3.69 14.41
CA PRO A 164 7.13 -4.82 14.24
C PRO A 164 5.67 -4.34 14.14
N GLY A 165 4.95 -4.78 13.12
CA GLY A 165 3.55 -4.44 12.92
C GLY A 165 3.11 -4.44 11.47
N ALA A 166 1.98 -3.76 11.24
CA ALA A 166 1.39 -3.56 9.93
C ALA A 166 1.56 -2.08 9.53
N TRP A 167 2.20 -1.83 8.40
CA TRP A 167 2.30 -0.50 7.81
C TRP A 167 1.07 -0.24 6.93
N ALA A 168 0.20 0.66 7.40
CA ALA A 168 -1.13 0.85 6.85
C ALA A 168 -1.22 2.03 5.86
N PHE A 169 -2.14 1.90 4.91
CA PHE A 169 -2.47 2.93 3.93
C PHE A 169 -3.95 2.86 3.54
N LYS A 170 -4.47 4.00 3.06
CA LYS A 170 -5.86 4.20 2.69
C LYS A 170 -5.95 4.81 1.30
N PHE A 171 -6.58 4.10 0.37
CA PHE A 171 -6.94 4.60 -0.95
C PHE A 171 -8.25 5.39 -0.88
N THR A 172 -8.30 6.50 -1.58
CA THR A 172 -9.45 7.38 -1.71
C THR A 172 -9.75 7.64 -3.18
N SER A 173 -11.04 7.73 -3.51
CA SER A 173 -11.52 8.12 -4.84
C SER A 173 -12.20 9.48 -4.76
N ALA A 174 -12.25 10.21 -5.88
CA ALA A 174 -13.00 11.46 -6.00
C ALA A 174 -14.51 11.29 -5.72
N LYS A 175 -15.04 10.06 -5.84
CA LYS A 175 -16.44 9.72 -5.55
C LYS A 175 -16.71 9.41 -4.07
N GLY A 176 -15.70 9.50 -3.20
CA GLY A 176 -15.82 9.25 -1.76
C GLY A 176 -15.68 7.78 -1.35
N TYR A 177 -15.37 6.85 -2.27
CA TYR A 177 -15.02 5.49 -1.89
C TYR A 177 -13.65 5.43 -1.22
N GLU A 178 -13.56 4.61 -0.17
CA GLU A 178 -12.32 4.33 0.55
C GLU A 178 -11.97 2.83 0.47
N HIS A 179 -10.68 2.52 0.55
CA HIS A 179 -10.19 1.16 0.79
C HIS A 179 -8.97 1.24 1.69
N ARG A 180 -8.94 0.45 2.77
CA ARG A 180 -7.79 0.40 3.68
C ARG A 180 -7.06 -0.93 3.50
N ALA A 181 -5.74 -0.84 3.47
CA ALA A 181 -4.85 -1.97 3.32
C ALA A 181 -3.60 -1.76 4.19
N ALA A 182 -2.82 -2.81 4.36
CA ALA A 182 -1.56 -2.75 5.07
C ALA A 182 -0.59 -3.81 4.52
N ILE A 183 0.70 -3.62 4.79
CA ILE A 183 1.76 -4.57 4.48
C ILE A 183 2.48 -4.91 5.80
N THR A 184 2.90 -6.17 5.96
CA THR A 184 3.63 -6.58 7.17
C THR A 184 5.05 -6.00 7.14
N HIS A 185 5.58 -5.66 8.32
CA HIS A 185 7.00 -5.28 8.45
C HIS A 185 7.94 -6.34 7.85
N ALA A 186 7.60 -7.63 8.01
CA ALA A 186 8.36 -8.76 7.46
C ALA A 186 8.42 -8.73 5.93
N GLU A 187 7.34 -8.36 5.25
CA GLU A 187 7.32 -8.24 3.80
C GLU A 187 8.21 -7.08 3.31
N ILE A 188 8.17 -5.94 4.02
CA ILE A 188 9.03 -4.78 3.75
C ILE A 188 10.50 -5.15 3.94
N GLU A 189 10.84 -5.77 5.05
CA GLU A 189 12.20 -6.21 5.36
C GLU A 189 12.70 -7.24 4.33
N GLY A 190 11.86 -8.21 3.94
CA GLY A 190 12.19 -9.21 2.94
C GLY A 190 12.51 -8.61 1.57
N LEU A 191 11.74 -7.62 1.12
CA LEU A 191 12.03 -6.88 -0.12
C LEU A 191 13.35 -6.11 -0.01
N LEU A 192 13.54 -5.33 1.08
CA LEU A 192 14.75 -4.54 1.28
C LEU A 192 15.99 -5.42 1.27
N LYS A 193 15.93 -6.59 1.92
CA LYS A 193 17.01 -7.59 1.89
C LYS A 193 17.29 -8.10 0.47
N ALA A 194 16.26 -8.31 -0.35
CA ALA A 194 16.41 -8.76 -1.73
C ALA A 194 17.07 -7.68 -2.60
N VAL A 195 16.64 -6.42 -2.45
CA VAL A 195 17.22 -5.27 -3.14
C VAL A 195 18.68 -5.05 -2.73
N ASP A 196 18.98 -5.08 -1.42
CA ASP A 196 20.35 -4.90 -0.91
C ASP A 196 21.26 -6.06 -1.35
N THR A 197 20.73 -7.26 -1.51
CA THR A 197 21.46 -8.40 -2.09
C THR A 197 21.74 -8.21 -3.56
N TYR A 198 20.75 -7.77 -4.34
CA TYR A 198 20.92 -7.50 -5.77
C TYR A 198 21.88 -6.34 -6.05
N ARG A 199 21.76 -5.22 -5.32
CA ARG A 199 22.67 -4.07 -5.48
C ARG A 199 24.13 -4.43 -5.26
N ARG A 200 24.42 -5.39 -4.37
CA ARG A 200 25.79 -5.89 -4.13
C ARG A 200 26.37 -6.69 -5.30
N THR A 201 25.54 -7.23 -6.20
CA THR A 201 26.02 -7.95 -7.39
C THR A 201 26.26 -7.02 -8.58
N LEU A 202 25.67 -5.82 -8.60
CA LEU A 202 25.78 -4.87 -9.72
C LEU A 202 27.21 -4.51 -10.12
N PRO A 203 28.17 -4.24 -9.20
CA PRO A 203 29.54 -3.94 -9.61
C PRO A 203 30.21 -5.06 -10.40
N ALA A 204 29.93 -6.33 -10.04
CA ALA A 204 30.45 -7.48 -10.76
C ALA A 204 29.80 -7.61 -12.16
N THR A 205 28.49 -7.37 -12.26
CA THR A 205 27.77 -7.34 -13.53
C THR A 205 28.30 -6.25 -14.47
N GLN A 206 28.56 -5.05 -13.95
CA GLN A 206 29.10 -3.95 -14.75
C GLN A 206 30.52 -4.26 -15.25
N ALA A 207 31.39 -4.81 -14.39
CA ALA A 207 32.75 -5.19 -14.79
C ALA A 207 32.75 -6.24 -15.92
N GLN A 208 31.81 -7.19 -15.89
CA GLN A 208 31.63 -8.17 -16.97
C GLN A 208 31.18 -7.51 -18.27
N ALA A 209 30.23 -6.58 -18.20
CA ALA A 209 29.75 -5.83 -19.37
C ALA A 209 30.86 -4.97 -20.00
N ASP A 210 31.65 -4.28 -19.18
CA ASP A 210 32.76 -3.44 -19.65
C ASP A 210 33.86 -4.28 -20.31
N THR A 211 34.14 -5.48 -19.79
CA THR A 211 35.11 -6.41 -20.39
C THR A 211 34.62 -6.92 -21.75
N ALA A 212 33.33 -7.19 -21.90
CA ALA A 212 32.74 -7.66 -23.16
C ALA A 212 32.64 -6.57 -24.24
N ALA A 213 32.56 -5.29 -23.85
CA ALA A 213 32.49 -4.17 -24.78
C ALA A 213 33.87 -3.66 -25.25
N GLY A 214 34.95 -4.03 -24.56
CA GLY A 214 36.32 -3.59 -24.83
C GLY A 214 37.19 -4.58 -25.62
N GLY A 215 36.62 -5.69 -26.11
CA GLY A 215 37.28 -6.68 -26.97
C GLY A 215 36.69 -6.70 -28.37
#